data_AF-A0A1F6K694-F1
#
_entry.id   AF-A0A1F6K694-F1
#
_cell.length_a   1.000
_cell.length_b   1.000
_cell.length_c   1.000
_cell.angle_alpha   90.00
_cell.angle_beta   90.00
_cell.angle_gamma   90.00
#
_symmetry.space_group_name_H-M   'P 1'
#
loop_
_entity.id
_entity.type
_entity.pdbx_description
1 polymer ?
#
loop_
_entity_poly.entity_id
_entity_poly.type
_entity_poly.pdbx_seq_one_letter_code
_entity_poly.pdbx_strand_id
1 'polypeptide(L)'
;MEKIEDPQALSESKSWQFTATTCETPKISLGTYKKAIVDVTAKSKIVIPGKEQVSPSLDEIIKALLGAVSIQIPKILVDTETDRLLAQTLDEVKRLGLTLDQYLASTGKSAQQLRDDYAKKAQDDLTLEFALGRIAEDEHIVVEQKEIDEAIQKAKDGTERDNLEKNRYLLASILRQQKTLDFLKNL
;
A
#
# COMPACT_ATOMS: atom_id res chain seq x y z
N MET A 1 16.93 -9.43 18.39
CA MET A 1 16.78 -9.26 19.85
C MET A 1 18.18 -9.04 20.39
N GLU A 2 18.57 -7.79 20.60
CA GLU A 2 19.82 -7.49 21.28
C GLU A 2 19.51 -6.46 22.36
N LYS A 3 20.09 -6.72 23.54
CA LYS A 3 19.74 -6.12 24.82
C LYS A 3 19.85 -4.61 24.77
N ILE A 4 18.90 -3.95 25.42
CA ILE A 4 19.11 -2.60 25.95
C ILE A 4 20.20 -2.77 27.02
N GLU A 5 21.43 -2.36 26.74
CA GLU A 5 22.43 -2.21 27.78
C GLU A 5 21.99 -1.06 28.69
N ASP A 6 21.88 -1.35 29.98
CA ASP A 6 21.54 -0.37 31.01
C ASP A 6 22.48 0.84 30.88
N PRO A 7 21.95 2.08 30.92
CA PRO A 7 22.79 3.26 30.85
C PRO A 7 23.79 3.24 32.02
N GLN A 8 25.08 3.22 31.69
CA GLN A 8 26.17 3.32 32.67
C GLN A 8 25.93 4.52 33.59
N ALA A 9 26.14 4.28 34.90
CA ALA A 9 25.80 5.17 36.00
C ALA A 9 25.98 6.67 35.69
N LEU A 10 24.91 7.42 35.89
CA LEU A 10 24.81 8.86 35.67
C LEU A 10 25.88 9.60 36.49
N SER A 11 26.87 10.18 35.80
CA SER A 11 27.81 11.14 36.40
C SER A 11 27.59 12.53 35.79
N GLU A 12 27.31 13.54 36.62
CA GLU A 12 26.88 14.90 36.26
C GLU A 12 27.91 15.74 35.47
N SER A 13 29.10 15.22 35.16
CA SER A 13 30.22 15.99 34.60
C SER A 13 30.67 15.59 33.19
N LYS A 14 29.94 14.71 32.48
CA LYS A 14 30.25 14.33 31.10
C LYS A 14 29.06 14.53 30.16
N SER A 15 29.32 15.04 28.96
CA SER A 15 28.34 15.10 27.88
C SER A 15 27.88 13.69 27.53
N TRP A 16 26.56 13.48 27.60
CA TRP A 16 25.89 12.22 27.35
C TRP A 16 25.95 11.86 25.86
N GLN A 17 26.24 10.60 25.56
CA GLN A 17 26.14 10.03 24.22
C GLN A 17 25.30 8.76 24.33
N PHE A 18 24.23 8.67 23.56
CA PHE A 18 23.44 7.46 23.42
C PHE A 18 23.36 7.09 21.94
N THR A 19 23.34 5.78 21.66
CA THR A 19 23.12 5.25 20.31
C THR A 19 21.72 4.65 20.28
N ALA A 20 20.85 5.19 19.44
CA ALA A 20 19.53 4.63 19.18
C ALA A 20 19.51 4.01 17.78
N THR A 21 18.98 2.80 17.67
CA THR A 21 18.70 2.17 16.38
C THR A 21 17.23 2.36 16.07
N THR A 22 16.93 3.04 14.97
CA THR A 22 15.55 3.27 14.51
C THR A 22 15.34 2.57 13.16
N CYS A 23 14.09 2.23 12.85
CA CYS A 23 13.73 1.78 11.53
C CYS A 23 13.63 3.01 10.61
N GLU A 24 14.33 3.00 9.49
CA GLU A 24 14.17 3.99 8.43
C GLU A 24 13.28 3.44 7.31
N THR A 25 12.46 4.30 6.73
CA THR A 25 11.70 3.98 5.51
C THR A 25 12.69 3.60 4.40
N PRO A 26 12.43 2.52 3.64
CA PRO A 26 13.30 2.14 2.53
C PRO A 26 13.46 3.29 1.53
N LYS A 27 14.66 3.45 0.97
CA LYS A 27 14.92 4.47 -0.05
C LYS A 27 14.17 4.11 -1.33
N ILE A 28 13.26 5.00 -1.76
CA ILE A 28 12.42 4.83 -2.95
C ILE A 28 12.97 5.69 -4.08
N SER A 29 13.17 5.10 -5.25
CA SER A 29 13.45 5.84 -6.48
C SER A 29 12.22 5.79 -7.39
N LEU A 30 11.56 6.94 -7.57
CA LEU A 30 10.35 7.05 -8.40
C LEU A 30 10.64 7.07 -9.91
N GLY A 31 11.90 7.14 -10.33
CA GLY A 31 12.28 7.15 -11.75
C GLY A 31 11.54 8.23 -12.56
N THR A 32 11.16 7.89 -13.80
CA THR A 32 10.34 8.74 -14.68
C THR A 32 8.87 8.30 -14.71
N TYR A 33 8.27 8.04 -13.55
CA TYR A 33 6.89 7.55 -13.45
C TYR A 33 5.87 8.43 -14.18
N LYS A 34 6.00 9.77 -14.13
CA LYS A 34 5.08 10.68 -14.84
C LYS A 34 5.02 10.41 -16.35
N LYS A 35 6.17 10.15 -16.98
CA LYS A 35 6.22 9.83 -18.42
C LYS A 35 5.57 8.48 -18.71
N ALA A 36 5.87 7.47 -17.89
CA ALA A 36 5.29 6.14 -18.03
C ALA A 36 3.75 6.16 -17.90
N ILE A 37 3.23 6.99 -17.01
CA ILE A 37 1.78 7.12 -16.80
C ILE A 37 1.12 7.92 -17.93
N VAL A 38 1.74 9.02 -18.39
CA VAL A 38 1.27 9.78 -19.55
C VAL A 38 1.21 8.91 -20.81
N ASP A 39 2.18 8.02 -21.01
CA ASP A 39 2.17 7.09 -22.14
C ASP A 39 1.00 6.11 -22.08
N VAL A 40 0.54 5.72 -20.88
CA VAL A 40 -0.64 4.88 -20.69
C VAL A 40 -1.93 5.67 -20.87
N THR A 41 -2.05 6.83 -20.22
CA THR A 41 -3.26 7.68 -20.31
C THR A 41 -3.46 8.23 -21.73
N ALA A 42 -2.39 8.47 -22.49
CA ALA A 42 -2.46 8.87 -23.89
C ALA A 42 -2.94 7.73 -24.82
N LYS A 43 -2.52 6.48 -24.56
CA LYS A 43 -2.98 5.31 -25.34
C LYS A 43 -4.47 5.01 -25.12
N SER A 44 -4.98 5.23 -23.91
CA SER A 44 -6.42 5.07 -23.59
C SER A 44 -7.30 6.17 -24.22
N LYS A 45 -6.73 7.32 -24.61
CA LYS A 45 -7.43 8.42 -25.30
C LYS A 45 -7.56 8.25 -26.82
N ILE A 46 -7.08 7.14 -27.40
CA ILE A 46 -7.23 6.88 -28.84
C ILE A 46 -8.71 6.61 -29.14
N VAL A 47 -9.36 7.61 -29.76
CA VAL A 47 -10.78 7.58 -30.11
C VAL A 47 -11.01 6.59 -31.25
N ILE A 48 -11.66 5.47 -30.95
CA ILE A 48 -12.23 4.58 -31.97
C ILE A 48 -13.69 5.01 -32.17
N PRO A 49 -14.14 5.41 -33.37
CA PRO A 49 -15.52 5.83 -33.60
C PRO A 49 -16.49 4.68 -33.28
N GLY A 50 -17.33 4.84 -32.26
CA GLY A 50 -18.41 3.90 -31.92
C GLY A 50 -18.19 2.97 -30.71
N LYS A 51 -17.10 3.11 -29.93
CA LYS A 51 -16.96 2.44 -28.63
C LYS A 51 -16.95 3.44 -27.48
N GLU A 52 -17.62 3.10 -26.37
CA GLU A 52 -17.64 3.84 -25.11
C GLU A 52 -16.23 4.25 -24.67
N GLN A 53 -16.13 5.43 -24.05
CA GLN A 53 -14.90 6.00 -23.52
C GLN A 53 -14.22 4.99 -22.59
N VAL A 54 -13.09 4.44 -23.02
CA VAL A 54 -12.28 3.58 -22.14
C VAL A 54 -11.47 4.52 -21.25
N SER A 55 -11.97 4.83 -20.05
CA SER A 55 -11.14 5.46 -19.03
C SER A 55 -9.90 4.59 -18.81
N PRO A 56 -8.70 5.17 -18.66
CA PRO A 56 -7.49 4.38 -18.41
C PRO A 56 -7.76 3.44 -17.23
N SER A 57 -7.51 2.15 -17.43
CA SER A 57 -7.76 1.16 -16.39
C SER A 57 -6.79 1.44 -15.24
N LEU A 58 -7.32 1.44 -14.02
CA LEU A 58 -6.53 1.62 -12.81
C LEU A 58 -5.37 0.60 -12.76
N ASP A 59 -5.63 -0.63 -13.21
CA ASP A 59 -4.64 -1.70 -13.30
C ASP A 59 -3.46 -1.38 -14.24
N GLU A 60 -3.72 -0.65 -15.34
CA GLU A 60 -2.67 -0.26 -16.29
C GLU A 60 -1.78 0.84 -15.71
N ILE A 61 -2.38 1.79 -14.99
CA ILE A 61 -1.65 2.86 -14.29
C ILE A 61 -0.77 2.24 -13.19
N ILE A 62 -1.32 1.33 -12.39
CA ILE A 62 -0.55 0.62 -11.35
C ILE A 62 0.62 -0.14 -11.98
N LYS A 63 0.38 -0.91 -13.04
CA LYS A 63 1.45 -1.67 -13.71
C LYS A 63 2.55 -0.78 -14.26
N ALA A 64 2.19 0.36 -14.87
CA ALA A 64 3.16 1.33 -15.36
C ALA A 64 3.95 1.98 -14.22
N LEU A 65 3.30 2.28 -13.10
CA LEU A 65 3.96 2.81 -11.91
C LEU A 65 4.94 1.81 -11.32
N LEU A 66 4.51 0.55 -11.10
CA LEU A 66 5.37 -0.52 -10.58
C LEU A 66 6.59 -0.77 -11.49
N GLY A 67 6.44 -0.65 -12.81
CA GLY A 67 7.55 -0.77 -13.75
C GLY A 67 8.53 0.40 -13.75
N ALA A 68 8.11 1.58 -13.30
CA ALA A 68 8.93 2.79 -13.24
C ALA A 68 9.63 3.01 -11.90
N VAL A 69 9.10 2.41 -10.82
CA VAL A 69 9.59 2.56 -9.46
C VAL A 69 10.59 1.47 -9.12
N SER A 70 11.71 1.86 -8.49
CA SER A 70 12.68 0.93 -7.91
C SER A 70 12.77 1.14 -6.41
N ILE A 71 12.49 0.08 -5.65
CA ILE A 71 12.56 0.05 -4.19
C ILE A 71 13.19 -1.27 -3.73
N GLN A 72 13.98 -1.20 -2.66
CA GLN A 72 14.46 -2.39 -1.98
C GLN A 72 13.65 -2.59 -0.70
N ILE A 73 12.71 -3.53 -0.74
CA ILE A 73 11.87 -3.87 0.41
C ILE A 73 12.56 -4.96 1.23
N PRO A 74 12.76 -4.75 2.55
CA PRO A 74 13.26 -5.79 3.44
C PRO A 74 12.38 -7.04 3.40
N LYS A 75 13.01 -8.22 3.30
CA LYS A 75 12.30 -9.51 3.24
C LYS A 75 11.29 -9.69 4.38
N ILE A 76 11.61 -9.22 5.59
CA ILE A 76 10.72 -9.32 6.75
C ILE A 76 9.36 -8.63 6.52
N LEU A 77 9.34 -7.51 5.79
CA LEU A 77 8.09 -6.82 5.45
C LEU A 77 7.30 -7.63 4.41
N VAL A 78 7.97 -8.17 3.40
CA VAL A 78 7.34 -9.02 2.39
C VAL A 78 6.75 -10.27 3.03
N ASP A 79 7.48 -10.94 3.93
CA ASP A 79 7.02 -12.14 4.62
C ASP A 79 5.80 -11.85 5.51
N THR A 80 5.84 -10.74 6.27
CA THR A 80 4.72 -10.33 7.14
C THR A 80 3.47 -10.02 6.33
N GLU A 81 3.62 -9.32 5.21
CA GLU A 81 2.51 -8.97 4.33
C GLU A 81 1.96 -10.21 3.60
N THR A 82 2.82 -11.13 3.20
CA THR A 82 2.42 -12.43 2.64
C THR A 82 1.56 -13.21 3.62
N ASP A 83 1.97 -13.28 4.88
CA ASP A 83 1.22 -13.97 5.93
C ASP A 83 -0.13 -13.30 6.18
N ARG A 84 -0.18 -11.96 6.17
CA ARG A 84 -1.42 -11.19 6.30
C ARG A 84 -2.40 -11.51 5.16
N LEU A 85 -1.94 -11.50 3.92
CA LEU A 85 -2.75 -11.78 2.74
C LEU A 85 -3.24 -13.23 2.69
N LEU A 86 -2.39 -14.18 3.08
CA LEU A 86 -2.77 -15.60 3.19
C LEU A 86 -3.81 -15.81 4.29
N ALA A 87 -3.65 -15.18 5.46
CA ALA A 87 -4.62 -15.26 6.55
C ALA A 87 -5.99 -14.71 6.11
N GLN A 88 -6.01 -13.55 5.46
CA GLN A 88 -7.24 -12.97 4.91
C GLN A 88 -7.91 -13.92 3.91
N THR A 89 -7.13 -14.49 2.99
CA THR A 89 -7.66 -15.45 1.99
C THR A 89 -8.24 -16.68 2.68
N LEU A 90 -7.56 -17.21 3.70
CA LEU A 90 -8.04 -18.37 4.44
C LEU A 90 -9.37 -18.08 5.15
N ASP A 91 -9.53 -16.88 5.71
CA ASP A 91 -10.78 -16.50 6.37
C ASP A 91 -11.92 -16.30 5.38
N GLU A 92 -11.65 -15.77 4.19
CA GLU A 92 -12.62 -15.71 3.09
C GLU A 92 -13.03 -17.11 2.61
N VAL A 93 -12.06 -18.02 2.44
CA VAL A 93 -12.28 -19.42 2.07
C VAL A 93 -13.16 -20.13 3.11
N LYS A 94 -12.88 -19.95 4.40
CA LYS A 94 -13.71 -20.48 5.50
C LYS A 94 -15.12 -19.91 5.46
N ARG A 95 -15.28 -18.60 5.17
CA ARG A 95 -16.60 -17.95 5.08
C ARG A 95 -17.45 -18.52 3.94
N LEU A 96 -16.81 -18.99 2.87
CA LEU A 96 -17.45 -19.69 1.77
C LEU A 96 -17.72 -21.18 2.06
N GLY A 97 -17.36 -21.67 3.25
CA GLY A 97 -17.53 -23.06 3.65
C GLY A 97 -16.54 -24.04 3.00
N LEU A 98 -15.46 -23.53 2.43
CA LEU A 98 -14.44 -24.33 1.76
C LEU A 98 -13.27 -24.63 2.72
N THR A 99 -12.58 -25.75 2.50
CA THR A 99 -11.31 -26.04 3.16
C THR A 99 -10.12 -25.53 2.34
N LEU A 100 -8.96 -25.37 2.97
CA LEU A 100 -7.73 -24.99 2.27
C LEU A 100 -7.38 -26.00 1.16
N ASP A 101 -7.54 -27.30 1.42
CA ASP A 101 -7.26 -28.34 0.43
C ASP A 101 -8.15 -28.24 -0.80
N GLN A 102 -9.44 -27.92 -0.61
CA GLN A 102 -10.38 -27.69 -1.70
C GLN A 102 -10.02 -26.44 -2.51
N TYR A 103 -9.55 -25.38 -1.85
CA TYR A 103 -9.08 -24.16 -2.51
C TYR A 103 -7.79 -24.39 -3.31
N LEU A 104 -6.83 -25.13 -2.77
CA LEU A 104 -5.61 -25.52 -3.48
C LEU A 104 -5.94 -26.42 -4.69
N ALA A 105 -6.88 -27.35 -4.53
CA ALA A 105 -7.35 -28.20 -5.62
C ALA A 105 -8.05 -27.40 -6.73
N SER A 106 -8.88 -26.41 -6.39
CA SER A 106 -9.58 -25.58 -7.38
C SER A 106 -8.66 -24.63 -8.13
N THR A 107 -7.61 -24.13 -7.47
CA THR A 107 -6.59 -23.26 -8.07
C THR A 107 -5.50 -24.05 -8.81
N GLY A 108 -5.40 -25.36 -8.58
CA GLY A 108 -4.37 -26.22 -9.17
C GLY A 108 -2.96 -25.92 -8.67
N LYS A 109 -2.82 -25.28 -7.50
CA LYS A 109 -1.54 -24.84 -6.94
C LYS A 109 -1.17 -25.62 -5.69
N SER A 110 0.12 -25.79 -5.46
CA SER A 110 0.61 -26.25 -4.16
C SER A 110 0.60 -25.12 -3.13
N ALA A 111 0.63 -25.45 -1.84
CA ALA A 111 0.74 -24.45 -0.77
C ALA A 111 1.98 -23.56 -0.92
N GLN A 112 3.10 -24.12 -1.40
CA GLN A 112 4.32 -23.36 -1.66
C GLN A 112 4.16 -22.40 -2.83
N GLN A 113 3.59 -22.86 -3.95
CA GLN A 113 3.34 -22.00 -5.12
C GLN A 113 2.38 -20.86 -4.78
N LEU A 114 1.33 -21.16 -3.99
CA LEU A 114 0.42 -20.14 -3.51
C LEU A 114 1.17 -19.11 -2.67
N ARG A 115 2.04 -19.55 -1.75
CA ARG A 115 2.83 -18.64 -0.92
C ARG A 115 3.77 -17.77 -1.77
N ASP A 116 4.43 -18.34 -2.77
CA ASP A 116 5.35 -17.61 -3.65
C ASP A 116 4.61 -16.56 -4.49
N ASP A 117 3.42 -16.88 -5.00
CA ASP A 117 2.56 -15.93 -5.71
C ASP A 117 2.13 -14.77 -4.81
N TYR A 118 1.75 -15.09 -3.57
CA TYR A 118 1.38 -14.09 -2.58
C TYR A 118 2.57 -13.26 -2.11
N ALA A 119 3.79 -13.82 -2.08
CA ALA A 119 5.00 -13.07 -1.77
C ALA A 119 5.32 -12.06 -2.88
N LYS A 120 5.15 -12.44 -4.14
CA LYS A 120 5.27 -11.52 -5.27
C LYS A 120 4.21 -10.41 -5.18
N LYS A 121 2.96 -10.79 -4.90
CA LYS A 121 1.88 -9.83 -4.73
C LYS A 121 2.15 -8.88 -3.56
N ALA A 122 2.60 -9.38 -2.42
CA ALA A 122 2.96 -8.57 -1.25
C ALA A 122 4.08 -7.58 -1.57
N GLN A 123 5.07 -8.00 -2.36
CA GLN A 123 6.12 -7.11 -2.82
C GLN A 123 5.58 -6.00 -3.73
N ASP A 124 4.70 -6.32 -4.67
CA ASP A 124 4.05 -5.34 -5.55
C ASP A 124 3.15 -4.37 -4.75
N ASP A 125 2.35 -4.89 -3.82
CA ASP A 125 1.44 -4.12 -2.97
C ASP A 125 2.23 -3.13 -2.08
N LEU A 126 3.31 -3.59 -1.43
CA LEU A 126 4.20 -2.73 -0.65
C LEU A 126 4.91 -1.69 -1.53
N THR A 127 5.37 -2.09 -2.71
CA THR A 127 6.00 -1.16 -3.66
C THR A 127 5.03 -0.06 -4.06
N LEU A 128 3.78 -0.42 -4.35
CA LEU A 128 2.73 0.53 -4.69
C LEU A 128 2.44 1.47 -3.52
N GLU A 129 2.28 0.95 -2.30
CA GLU A 129 2.00 1.76 -1.12
C GLU A 129 3.11 2.81 -0.88
N PHE A 130 4.37 2.38 -0.90
CA PHE A 130 5.50 3.27 -0.74
C PHE A 130 5.61 4.29 -1.89
N ALA A 131 5.36 3.86 -3.13
CA ALA A 131 5.37 4.74 -4.30
C ALA A 131 4.30 5.82 -4.20
N LEU A 132 3.05 5.45 -3.88
CA LEU A 132 1.95 6.39 -3.71
C LEU A 132 2.22 7.36 -2.56
N GLY A 133 2.72 6.88 -1.42
CA GLY A 133 3.11 7.73 -0.31
C GLY A 133 4.16 8.77 -0.70
N ARG A 134 5.19 8.34 -1.44
CA ARG A 134 6.25 9.24 -1.92
C ARG A 134 5.75 10.25 -2.95
N ILE A 135 4.92 9.82 -3.90
CA ILE A 135 4.31 10.73 -4.89
C ILE A 135 3.42 11.75 -4.17
N ALA A 136 2.66 11.33 -3.17
CA ALA A 136 1.82 12.23 -2.39
C ALA A 136 2.65 13.26 -1.60
N GLU A 137 3.89 12.94 -1.21
CA GLU A 137 4.82 13.90 -0.61
C GLU A 137 5.39 14.86 -1.64
N ASP A 138 5.92 14.34 -2.76
CA ASP A 138 6.57 15.14 -3.81
C ASP A 138 5.58 16.09 -4.52
N GLU A 139 4.32 15.68 -4.65
CA GLU A 139 3.24 16.50 -5.26
C GLU A 139 2.41 17.26 -4.20
N HIS A 140 2.81 17.23 -2.93
CA HIS A 140 2.12 17.92 -1.83
C HIS A 140 0.61 17.61 -1.73
N ILE A 141 0.23 16.35 -1.95
CA ILE A 141 -1.15 15.89 -1.81
C ILE A 141 -1.48 15.75 -0.33
N VAL A 142 -2.34 16.64 0.16
CA VAL A 142 -2.80 16.68 1.56
C VAL A 142 -4.30 16.38 1.62
N VAL A 143 -4.72 15.71 2.69
CA VAL A 143 -6.13 15.49 3.05
C VAL A 143 -6.49 16.49 4.14
N GLU A 144 -7.49 17.31 3.89
CA GLU A 144 -7.98 18.27 4.87
C GLU A 144 -8.90 17.60 5.87
N GLN A 145 -8.95 18.15 7.09
CA GLN A 145 -9.82 17.64 8.15
C GLN A 145 -11.29 17.57 7.71
N LYS A 146 -11.73 18.55 6.92
CA LYS A 146 -13.08 18.62 6.37
C LYS A 146 -13.41 17.41 5.48
N GLU A 147 -12.45 16.94 4.69
CA GLU A 147 -12.64 15.78 3.81
C GLU A 147 -12.78 14.49 4.62
N ILE A 148 -12.04 14.40 5.73
CA ILE A 148 -12.15 13.30 6.69
C ILE A 148 -13.54 13.30 7.33
N ASP A 149 -14.02 14.47 7.76
CA ASP A 149 -15.35 14.62 8.36
C ASP A 149 -16.46 14.30 7.37
N GLU A 150 -16.34 14.75 6.12
CA GLU A 150 -17.28 14.40 5.04
C GLU A 150 -17.30 12.89 4.76
N ALA A 151 -16.14 12.24 4.77
CA ALA A 151 -16.05 10.79 4.59
C ALA A 151 -16.72 10.03 5.76
N ILE A 152 -16.52 10.48 7.01
CA ILE A 152 -17.19 9.92 8.19
C ILE A 152 -18.71 10.12 8.11
N GLN A 153 -19.17 11.28 7.62
CA GLN A 153 -20.60 11.56 7.48
C GLN A 153 -21.29 10.68 6.44
N LYS A 154 -20.55 10.19 5.43
CA LYS A 154 -21.05 9.26 4.40
C LYS A 154 -21.21 7.81 4.91
N ALA A 155 -20.77 7.50 6.12
CA ALA A 155 -20.97 6.18 6.75
C ALA A 155 -22.47 5.84 6.85
N LYS A 156 -22.81 4.59 6.51
CA LYS A 156 -24.20 4.15 6.37
C LYS A 156 -24.85 3.81 7.70
N ASP A 157 -24.05 3.41 8.68
CA ASP A 157 -24.52 3.08 10.02
C ASP A 157 -23.69 3.76 11.13
N GLY A 158 -24.21 3.74 12.35
CA GLY A 158 -23.56 4.37 13.51
C GLY A 158 -22.28 3.66 13.95
N THR A 159 -22.19 2.34 13.74
CA THR A 159 -21.03 1.54 14.17
C THR A 159 -19.83 1.76 13.26
N GLU A 160 -20.06 1.85 11.96
CA GLU A 160 -19.11 2.25 10.92
C GLU A 160 -18.62 3.68 11.19
N ARG A 161 -19.53 4.62 11.48
CA ARG A 161 -19.16 5.99 11.86
C ARG A 161 -18.22 6.03 13.06
N ASP A 162 -18.56 5.34 14.15
CA ASP A 162 -17.73 5.27 15.36
C ASP A 162 -16.35 4.66 15.07
N ASN A 163 -16.28 3.65 14.20
CA ASN A 163 -15.02 3.03 13.80
C ASN A 163 -14.15 3.98 12.97
N LEU A 164 -14.75 4.72 12.04
CA LEU A 164 -14.04 5.73 11.25
C LEU A 164 -13.56 6.91 12.12
N GLU A 165 -14.35 7.33 13.11
CA GLU A 165 -13.97 8.36 14.07
C GLU A 165 -12.82 7.93 14.99
N LYS A 166 -12.77 6.66 15.39
CA LYS A 166 -11.64 6.13 16.18
C LYS A 166 -10.37 6.01 15.35
N ASN A 167 -10.49 5.79 14.04
CA ASN A 167 -9.38 5.49 13.14
C ASN A 167 -9.14 6.62 12.11
N ARG A 168 -9.32 7.89 12.52
CA ARG A 168 -9.16 9.06 11.62
C ARG A 168 -7.83 9.10 10.90
N TYR A 169 -6.74 8.69 11.56
CA TYR A 169 -5.42 8.63 10.93
C TYR A 169 -5.38 7.63 9.77
N LEU A 170 -5.96 6.44 9.96
CA LEU A 170 -6.05 5.44 8.90
C LEU A 170 -6.92 5.94 7.75
N LEU A 171 -8.06 6.57 8.07
CA LEU A 171 -8.94 7.18 7.07
C LEU A 171 -8.22 8.26 6.26
N ALA A 172 -7.45 9.14 6.91
CA ALA A 172 -6.64 10.14 6.23
C ALA A 172 -5.62 9.51 5.28
N SER A 173 -4.95 8.42 5.69
CA SER A 173 -4.01 7.69 4.83
C SER A 173 -4.70 7.13 3.58
N ILE A 174 -5.86 6.48 3.76
CA ILE A 174 -6.65 5.92 2.66
C ILE A 174 -7.12 7.03 1.69
N LEU A 175 -7.63 8.13 2.21
CA LEU A 175 -8.06 9.27 1.38
C LEU A 175 -6.89 9.88 0.61
N ARG A 176 -5.70 9.94 1.22
CA ARG A 176 -4.49 10.45 0.57
C ARG A 176 -4.06 9.54 -0.57
N GLN A 177 -4.10 8.22 -0.37
CA GLN A 177 -3.83 7.24 -1.43
C GLN A 177 -4.84 7.36 -2.58
N GLN A 178 -6.13 7.49 -2.27
CA GLN A 178 -7.19 7.69 -3.28
C GLN A 178 -6.95 8.96 -4.11
N LYS A 179 -6.69 10.10 -3.45
CA LYS A 179 -6.34 11.35 -4.13
C LYS A 179 -5.10 11.23 -5.02
N THR A 180 -4.10 10.47 -4.56
CA THR A 180 -2.88 10.25 -5.33
C THR A 180 -3.17 9.43 -6.58
N LEU A 181 -3.98 8.38 -6.48
CA LEU A 181 -4.42 7.62 -7.64
C LEU A 181 -5.25 8.47 -8.61
N ASP A 182 -6.14 9.33 -8.10
CA ASP A 182 -6.91 10.27 -8.92
C ASP A 182 -6.01 11.28 -9.63
N PHE A 183 -4.97 11.78 -8.95
CA PHE A 183 -3.95 12.62 -9.56
C PHE A 183 -3.25 11.88 -10.70
N LEU A 184 -2.79 10.64 -10.47
CA LEU A 184 -2.13 9.83 -11.50
C LEU A 184 -3.04 9.52 -12.70
N LYS A 185 -4.34 9.31 -12.46
CA LYS A 185 -5.34 9.07 -13.51
C LYS A 185 -5.53 10.29 -14.42
N ASN A 186 -5.27 11.49 -13.90
CA ASN A 186 -5.50 12.75 -14.60
C ASN A 186 -4.23 13.38 -15.20
N LEU A 187 -3.08 12.70 -15.12
CA LEU A 187 -1.85 13.06 -15.86
C LEU A 187 -2.02 12.86 -17.37
#